data_AF-A0A2S3U0U9-F1
#
_entry.id   AF-A0A2S3U0U9-F1
#
_cell.length_a   1.000
_cell.length_b   1.000
_cell.length_c   1.000
_cell.angle_alpha   90.00
_cell.angle_beta   90.00
_cell.angle_gamma   90.00
#
_symmetry.space_group_name_H-M   'P 1'
#
loop_
_entity.id
_entity.type
_entity.pdbx_description
1 polymer ?
#
loop_
_entity_poly.entity_id
_entity_poly.type
_entity_poly.pdbx_seq_one_letter_code
_entity_poly.pdbx_strand_id
1 'polypeptide(L)'
;MGKIDEVSILAPVTGQVLSLATVPDPVFAAGRVGPGFGVQPTAGHILAPVSGRITVVATTKHAIGMVTTTGLEVLVHLGVDTVALNGAPFEVHVKVGDEVTAGTLLVDMDLAAIEQAHKPTTVIIVVTNAQLVLTDLTLAPLPQAVAAGAVVATAHLITVTTTASPVVAAVPQSTTRYSALATAIVANVGGQQNINSVIHCITRLRFYLKDEALAHDAVIANLDGVIDVAKAGGQYQVVIGPAVNDVFDAVIAQLGPEFADGVPVPPVQEASSDVNWLSHVRNGISGVIGVMTAAMIPVIGILAGSRDFKRNLGRVNGLQSLGGHEWDVYGI
;
A
#
# COMPACT_ATOMS: atom_id res chain seq x y z
N MET A 1 -5.74 40.46 -8.25
CA MET A 1 -5.12 39.45 -7.39
C MET A 1 -6.23 38.55 -6.88
N GLY A 2 -6.28 37.26 -7.26
CA GLY A 2 -7.27 36.32 -6.74
C GLY A 2 -7.02 36.07 -5.24
N LYS A 3 -8.09 35.78 -4.48
CA LYS A 3 -8.00 35.53 -3.03
C LYS A 3 -7.39 34.15 -2.79
N ILE A 4 -6.11 34.08 -2.44
CA ILE A 4 -5.47 32.81 -2.02
C ILE A 4 -6.13 32.36 -0.72
N ASP A 5 -6.73 31.17 -0.73
CA ASP A 5 -7.19 30.53 0.49
C ASP A 5 -5.99 29.77 1.10
N GLU A 6 -5.82 29.90 2.42
CA GLU A 6 -4.72 29.28 3.15
C GLU A 6 -5.27 28.26 4.13
N VAL A 7 -4.62 27.10 4.20
CA VAL A 7 -4.92 26.07 5.21
C VAL A 7 -3.67 25.84 6.05
N SER A 8 -3.77 26.12 7.35
CA SER A 8 -2.73 25.77 8.31
C SER A 8 -2.76 24.26 8.58
N ILE A 9 -1.58 23.64 8.52
CA ILE A 9 -1.35 22.24 8.80
C ILE A 9 -0.57 22.15 10.12
N LEU A 10 -1.16 21.46 11.10
CA LEU A 10 -0.59 21.27 12.42
C LEU A 10 0.40 20.09 12.43
N ALA A 11 1.36 20.13 13.36
CA ALA A 11 2.13 18.96 13.73
C ALA A 11 1.18 17.92 14.33
N PRO A 12 1.05 16.72 13.74
CA PRO A 12 0.17 15.70 14.29
C PRO A 12 0.72 15.12 15.60
N VAL A 13 2.00 15.30 15.89
CA VAL A 13 2.65 14.73 17.07
C VAL A 13 3.78 15.62 17.55
N THR A 14 4.06 15.60 18.85
CA THR A 14 5.23 16.26 19.42
C THR A 14 6.49 15.55 18.95
N GLY A 15 7.47 16.32 18.49
CA GLY A 15 8.69 15.74 17.97
C GLY A 15 9.54 16.72 17.18
N GLN A 16 10.40 16.17 16.34
CA GLN A 16 11.31 16.90 15.48
C GLN A 16 10.79 16.90 14.04
N VAL A 17 10.44 18.07 13.49
CA VAL A 17 10.03 18.18 12.08
C VAL A 17 11.25 17.99 11.19
N LEU A 18 11.04 17.22 10.13
CA LEU A 18 12.02 16.81 9.12
C LEU A 18 11.54 17.22 7.73
N SER A 19 12.50 17.53 6.86
CA SER A 19 12.20 17.69 5.43
C SER A 19 11.73 16.34 4.89
N LEU A 20 10.72 16.34 4.01
CA LEU A 20 10.25 15.11 3.38
C LEU A 20 11.40 14.33 2.72
N ALA A 21 12.35 15.03 2.09
CA ALA A 21 13.52 14.44 1.46
C ALA A 21 14.47 13.68 2.41
N THR A 22 14.34 13.88 3.73
CA THR A 22 15.15 13.21 4.76
C THR A 22 14.42 12.07 5.46
N VAL A 23 13.14 11.85 5.13
CA VAL A 23 12.36 10.72 5.64
C VAL A 23 12.98 9.41 5.11
N PRO A 24 13.13 8.37 5.95
CA PRO A 24 13.78 7.11 5.57
C PRO A 24 12.87 6.19 4.71
N ASP A 25 12.21 6.77 3.71
CA ASP A 25 11.37 6.07 2.73
C ASP A 25 11.56 6.73 1.35
N PRO A 26 12.02 5.98 0.33
CA PRO A 26 12.35 6.55 -0.98
C PRO A 26 11.12 6.98 -1.81
N VAL A 27 9.92 6.50 -1.49
CA VAL A 27 8.69 6.90 -2.18
C VAL A 27 8.24 8.26 -1.67
N PHE A 28 8.21 8.44 -0.34
CA PHE A 28 7.90 9.72 0.29
C PHE A 28 9.00 10.75 0.06
N ALA A 29 10.27 10.40 0.27
CA ALA A 29 11.39 11.34 0.13
C ALA A 29 11.55 11.91 -1.28
N ALA A 30 11.13 11.16 -2.29
CA ALA A 30 11.10 11.63 -3.68
C ALA A 30 9.88 12.51 -4.01
N GLY A 31 8.96 12.75 -3.07
CA GLY A 31 7.75 13.55 -3.27
C GLY A 31 6.74 12.90 -4.22
N ARG A 32 6.85 11.59 -4.50
CA ARG A 32 6.00 10.90 -5.50
C ARG A 32 4.53 10.84 -5.10
N VAL A 33 4.24 10.80 -3.81
CA VAL A 33 2.87 10.82 -3.27
C VAL A 33 2.32 12.25 -3.21
N GLY A 34 3.20 13.23 -3.06
CA GLY A 34 2.89 14.64 -2.91
C GLY A 34 3.91 15.38 -2.04
N PRO A 35 3.86 16.72 -2.01
CA PRO A 35 4.64 17.53 -1.09
C PRO A 35 4.17 17.32 0.35
N GLY A 36 5.07 17.55 1.31
CA GLY A 36 4.80 17.25 2.71
C GLY A 36 6.02 17.39 3.61
N PHE A 37 5.95 16.75 4.76
CA PHE A 37 7.02 16.73 5.76
C PHE A 37 6.94 15.47 6.62
N GLY A 38 8.03 15.17 7.32
CA GLY A 38 8.07 14.14 8.34
C GLY A 38 8.13 14.76 9.74
N VAL A 39 7.68 14.03 10.74
CA VAL A 39 7.89 14.34 12.17
C VAL A 39 8.45 13.10 12.82
N GLN A 40 9.64 13.19 13.39
CA GLN A 40 10.19 12.15 14.26
C GLN A 40 9.57 12.31 15.65
N PRO A 41 8.64 11.42 16.06
CA PRO A 41 7.85 11.61 17.26
C PRO A 41 8.68 11.38 18.53
N THR A 42 8.29 12.06 19.61
CA THR A 42 8.71 11.74 20.99
C THR A 42 7.54 11.23 21.85
N ALA A 43 6.33 11.20 21.30
CA ALA A 43 5.11 10.69 21.93
C ALA A 43 4.24 9.93 20.91
N GLY A 44 3.36 9.06 21.38
CA GLY A 44 2.53 8.18 20.53
C GLY A 44 1.13 8.72 20.18
N HIS A 45 0.72 9.87 20.72
CA HIS A 45 -0.61 10.42 20.46
C HIS A 45 -0.62 11.22 19.15
N ILE A 46 -1.26 10.68 18.12
CA ILE A 46 -1.31 11.28 16.79
C ILE A 46 -2.61 12.06 16.62
N LEU A 47 -2.49 13.36 16.40
CA LEU A 47 -3.57 14.30 16.23
C LEU A 47 -3.84 14.60 14.75
N ALA A 48 -5.06 15.07 14.49
CA ALA A 48 -5.49 15.56 13.19
C ALA A 48 -4.69 16.80 12.79
N PRO A 49 -3.93 16.78 11.68
CA PRO A 49 -3.16 17.94 11.25
C PRO A 49 -4.04 19.03 10.64
N VAL A 50 -5.25 18.71 10.20
CA VAL A 50 -6.23 19.64 9.61
C VAL A 50 -7.64 19.31 10.10
N SER A 51 -8.56 20.27 10.00
CA SER A 51 -9.99 20.01 10.17
C SER A 51 -10.59 19.48 8.87
N GLY A 52 -11.45 18.48 8.95
CA GLY A 52 -12.10 17.90 7.80
C GLY A 52 -12.69 16.52 8.05
N ARG A 53 -13.02 15.83 6.96
CA ARG A 53 -13.62 14.50 6.97
C ARG A 53 -12.56 13.41 6.83
N ILE A 54 -12.69 12.34 7.60
CA ILE A 54 -11.89 11.12 7.41
C ILE A 54 -12.39 10.38 6.16
N THR A 55 -11.52 10.22 5.17
CA THR A 55 -11.86 9.54 3.90
C THR A 55 -11.34 8.11 3.85
N VAL A 56 -10.23 7.84 4.52
CA VAL A 56 -9.58 6.53 4.53
C VAL A 56 -9.04 6.22 5.92
N VAL A 57 -9.25 4.98 6.36
CA VAL A 57 -8.50 4.35 7.43
C VAL A 57 -7.94 3.06 6.85
N ALA A 58 -6.61 2.93 6.76
CA ALA A 58 -6.00 1.73 6.19
C ALA A 58 -6.40 0.48 7.00
N THR A 59 -6.53 -0.67 6.34
CA THR A 59 -6.89 -1.94 7.01
C THR A 59 -5.93 -2.31 8.13
N THR A 60 -4.63 -2.05 7.93
CA THR A 60 -3.58 -2.23 8.94
C THR A 60 -3.34 -0.98 9.79
N LYS A 61 -4.27 0.00 9.77
CA LYS A 61 -4.35 1.17 10.66
C LYS A 61 -3.20 2.18 10.62
N HIS A 62 -2.16 1.92 9.84
CA HIS A 62 -0.96 2.77 9.75
C HIS A 62 -1.13 4.05 8.92
N ALA A 63 -2.30 4.30 8.33
CA ALA A 63 -2.52 5.50 7.52
C ALA A 63 -3.98 5.99 7.62
N ILE A 64 -4.12 7.31 7.72
CA ILE A 64 -5.40 8.02 7.79
C ILE A 64 -5.44 9.08 6.69
N GLY A 65 -6.43 9.00 5.82
CA GLY A 65 -6.71 10.00 4.79
C GLY A 65 -7.77 10.98 5.26
N MET A 66 -7.58 12.26 4.96
CA MET A 66 -8.47 13.36 5.35
C MET A 66 -8.72 14.29 4.19
N VAL A 67 -9.92 14.86 4.10
CA VAL A 67 -10.25 15.94 3.15
C VAL A 67 -10.82 17.14 3.88
N THR A 68 -10.27 18.32 3.63
CA THR A 68 -10.78 19.58 4.21
C THR A 68 -12.01 20.08 3.44
N THR A 69 -12.73 21.04 4.00
CA THR A 69 -13.84 21.71 3.29
C THR A 69 -13.38 22.52 2.07
N THR A 70 -12.08 22.84 1.98
CA THR A 70 -11.46 23.49 0.83
C THR A 70 -11.00 22.51 -0.24
N GLY A 71 -11.20 21.20 -0.03
CA GLY A 71 -10.79 20.14 -0.96
C GLY A 71 -9.33 19.73 -0.85
N LEU A 72 -8.59 20.20 0.16
CA LEU A 72 -7.22 19.74 0.42
C LEU A 72 -7.26 18.31 0.96
N GLU A 73 -6.57 17.39 0.28
CA GLU A 73 -6.44 16.01 0.76
C GLU A 73 -5.10 15.81 1.48
N VAL A 74 -5.17 15.35 2.72
CA VAL A 74 -4.01 15.13 3.57
C VAL A 74 -3.96 13.67 3.98
N LEU A 75 -2.82 13.02 3.76
CA LEU A 75 -2.52 11.68 4.24
C LEU A 75 -1.58 11.76 5.45
N VAL A 76 -1.99 11.16 6.56
CA VAL A 76 -1.18 10.92 7.75
C VAL A 76 -0.73 9.47 7.72
N HIS A 77 0.56 9.22 7.51
CA HIS A 77 1.16 7.88 7.48
C HIS A 77 2.04 7.67 8.71
N LEU A 78 1.90 6.53 9.38
CA LEU A 78 2.44 6.25 10.71
C LEU A 78 3.64 5.31 10.62
N GLY A 79 4.85 5.86 10.71
CA GLY A 79 6.10 5.11 10.52
C GLY A 79 6.37 4.75 9.06
N VAL A 80 7.41 3.95 8.84
CA VAL A 80 7.79 3.43 7.51
C VAL A 80 7.71 1.91 7.51
N ASP A 81 7.14 1.32 6.46
CA ASP A 81 6.90 -0.13 6.31
C ASP A 81 6.10 -0.78 7.47
N THR A 82 5.32 0.01 8.21
CA THR A 82 4.53 -0.45 9.37
C THR A 82 3.29 -1.24 8.99
N VAL A 83 2.93 -1.27 7.70
CA VAL A 83 1.93 -2.20 7.14
C VAL A 83 2.25 -3.66 7.51
N ALA A 84 3.54 -4.02 7.60
CA ALA A 84 4.00 -5.35 7.96
C ALA A 84 3.66 -5.75 9.40
N LEU A 85 3.27 -4.80 10.25
CA LEU A 85 2.91 -5.01 11.65
C LEU A 85 1.41 -5.31 11.84
N ASN A 86 0.65 -5.43 10.75
CA ASN A 86 -0.75 -5.86 10.72
C ASN A 86 -1.68 -5.09 11.68
N GLY A 87 -1.39 -3.82 11.93
CA GLY A 87 -2.21 -2.96 12.79
C GLY A 87 -2.03 -3.16 14.31
N ALA A 88 -1.14 -4.06 14.75
CA ALA A 88 -0.94 -4.32 16.18
C ALA A 88 -0.47 -3.09 16.99
N PRO A 89 0.46 -2.24 16.47
CA PRO A 89 0.93 -1.06 17.22
C PRO A 89 -0.01 0.14 17.19
N PHE A 90 -1.19 0.03 16.58
CA PHE A 90 -2.06 1.17 16.29
C PHE A 90 -3.47 0.96 16.85
N GLU A 91 -3.88 1.86 17.74
CA GLU A 91 -5.26 1.99 18.20
C GLU A 91 -5.88 3.23 17.57
N VAL A 92 -6.87 3.03 16.69
CA VAL A 92 -7.51 4.11 15.92
C VAL A 92 -8.79 4.56 16.64
N HIS A 93 -8.95 5.87 16.78
CA HIS A 93 -10.06 6.53 17.49
C HIS A 93 -11.12 7.13 16.57
N VAL A 94 -10.90 7.04 15.26
CA VAL A 94 -11.78 7.59 14.22
C VAL A 94 -12.17 6.53 13.20
N LYS A 95 -13.23 6.77 12.45
CA LYS A 95 -13.66 5.93 11.32
C LYS A 95 -13.90 6.77 10.07
N VAL A 96 -13.91 6.11 8.92
CA VAL A 96 -14.27 6.75 7.64
C VAL A 96 -15.64 7.41 7.76
N GLY A 97 -15.73 8.64 7.28
CA GLY A 97 -16.94 9.47 7.32
C GLY A 97 -17.05 10.39 8.53
N ASP A 98 -16.23 10.22 9.56
CA ASP A 98 -16.19 11.15 10.70
C ASP A 98 -15.73 12.54 10.27
N GLU A 99 -16.32 13.57 10.87
CA GLU A 99 -15.87 14.96 10.78
C GLU A 99 -15.05 15.29 12.02
N VAL A 100 -13.81 15.75 11.84
CA VAL A 100 -12.88 16.06 12.93
C VAL A 100 -12.33 17.48 12.81
N THR A 101 -11.97 18.08 13.94
CA THR A 101 -11.23 19.34 13.96
C THR A 101 -9.74 19.10 14.05
N ALA A 102 -8.92 20.01 13.53
CA ALA A 102 -7.47 19.97 13.74
C ALA A 102 -7.16 19.86 15.24
N GLY A 103 -6.23 18.98 15.61
CA GLY A 103 -5.92 18.63 17.00
C GLY A 103 -6.76 17.49 17.61
N THR A 104 -7.77 16.97 16.91
CA THR A 104 -8.52 15.77 17.37
C THR A 104 -7.59 14.55 17.41
N LEU A 105 -7.68 13.71 18.44
CA LEU A 105 -6.92 12.45 18.50
C LEU A 105 -7.39 11.50 17.40
N LEU A 106 -6.46 11.05 16.55
CA LEU A 106 -6.71 10.10 15.47
C LEU A 106 -6.31 8.68 15.86
N VAL A 107 -5.06 8.53 16.33
CA VAL A 107 -4.44 7.21 16.56
C VAL A 107 -3.50 7.29 17.76
N ASP A 108 -3.53 6.27 18.61
CA ASP A 108 -2.45 5.96 19.52
C ASP A 108 -1.47 4.98 18.87
N MET A 109 -0.22 5.40 18.80
CA MET A 109 0.88 4.69 18.14
C MET A 109 1.89 4.22 19.19
N ASP A 110 2.07 2.90 19.31
CA ASP A 110 3.08 2.29 20.17
C ASP A 110 4.46 2.39 19.51
N LEU A 111 5.19 3.45 19.86
CA LEU A 111 6.55 3.70 19.36
C LEU A 111 7.52 2.57 19.74
N ALA A 112 7.40 2.03 20.95
CA ALA A 112 8.30 0.99 21.44
C ALA A 112 8.13 -0.31 20.66
N ALA A 113 6.88 -0.70 20.36
CA ALA A 113 6.60 -1.87 19.53
C ALA A 113 7.14 -1.73 18.10
N ILE A 114 7.04 -0.53 17.51
CA ILE A 114 7.55 -0.25 16.16
C ILE A 114 9.08 -0.29 16.14
N GLU A 115 9.74 0.28 17.15
CA GLU A 115 11.20 0.24 17.30
C GLU A 115 11.72 -1.19 17.54
N GLN A 116 11.03 -1.98 18.37
CA GLN A 116 11.35 -3.40 18.58
C GLN A 116 11.22 -4.22 17.29
N ALA A 117 10.35 -3.82 16.37
CA ALA A 117 10.23 -4.41 15.05
C ALA A 117 11.27 -3.88 14.03
N HIS A 118 12.21 -3.04 14.46
CA HIS A 118 13.23 -2.39 13.63
C HIS A 118 12.65 -1.58 12.47
N LYS A 119 11.54 -0.89 12.72
CA LYS A 119 10.87 -0.01 11.75
C LYS A 119 11.04 1.46 12.15
N PRO A 120 11.21 2.39 11.20
CA PRO A 120 11.21 3.83 11.51
C PRO A 120 9.84 4.28 12.03
N THR A 121 9.84 5.13 13.06
CA THR A 121 8.64 5.69 13.69
C THR A 121 8.21 7.05 13.12
N THR A 122 8.92 7.56 12.11
CA THR A 122 8.63 8.87 11.51
C THR A 122 7.19 8.95 11.01
N VAL A 123 6.43 9.92 11.52
CA VAL A 123 5.07 10.21 11.08
C VAL A 123 5.15 11.15 9.88
N ILE A 124 4.50 10.78 8.79
CA ILE A 124 4.63 11.47 7.49
C ILE A 124 3.30 12.12 7.15
N ILE A 125 3.35 13.40 6.78
CA ILE A 125 2.20 14.19 6.37
C ILE A 125 2.45 14.58 4.91
N VAL A 126 1.56 14.17 4.01
CA VAL A 126 1.64 14.55 2.58
C VAL A 126 0.30 15.03 2.07
N VAL A 127 0.35 15.97 1.11
CA VAL A 127 -0.83 16.43 0.38
C VAL A 127 -0.95 15.63 -0.91
N THR A 128 -1.97 14.78 -1.02
CA THR A 128 -2.08 13.78 -2.10
C THR A 128 -2.58 14.37 -3.42
N ASN A 129 -3.38 15.43 -3.36
CA ASN A 129 -3.95 16.10 -4.53
C ASN A 129 -3.28 17.44 -4.85
N ALA A 130 -2.02 17.61 -4.45
CA ALA A 130 -1.30 18.89 -4.53
C ALA A 130 -1.33 19.54 -5.91
N GLN A 131 -1.18 18.78 -6.99
CA GLN A 131 -1.17 19.32 -8.36
C GLN A 131 -2.51 19.96 -8.77
N LEU A 132 -3.60 19.60 -8.09
CA LEU A 132 -4.95 20.12 -8.37
C LEU A 132 -5.28 21.33 -7.51
N VAL A 133 -4.77 21.37 -6.27
CA VAL A 133 -5.25 22.32 -5.25
C VAL A 133 -4.18 23.23 -4.69
N LEU A 134 -2.90 22.91 -4.79
CA LEU A 134 -1.81 23.70 -4.22
C LEU A 134 -1.14 24.59 -5.27
N THR A 135 -0.93 25.85 -4.89
CA THR A 135 0.06 26.73 -5.51
C THR A 135 1.42 26.53 -4.87
N ASP A 136 1.46 26.42 -3.53
CA ASP A 136 2.67 26.21 -2.76
C ASP A 136 2.36 25.54 -1.41
N LEU A 137 3.37 24.89 -0.81
CA LEU A 137 3.35 24.42 0.57
C LEU A 137 4.55 24.98 1.31
N THR A 138 4.33 26.03 2.10
CA THR A 138 5.39 26.63 2.90
C THR A 138 5.52 25.89 4.22
N LEU A 139 6.72 25.39 4.50
CA LEU A 139 7.07 24.76 5.78
C LEU A 139 7.77 25.77 6.69
N ALA A 140 7.52 25.69 8.00
CA ALA A 140 8.29 26.43 8.99
C ALA A 140 9.79 26.07 8.91
N PRO A 141 10.72 26.98 9.25
CA PRO A 141 12.16 26.75 9.13
C PRO A 141 12.61 25.47 9.83
N LEU A 142 13.37 24.61 9.14
CA LEU A 142 13.86 23.34 9.64
C LEU A 142 15.36 23.35 10.00
N PRO A 143 15.83 22.45 10.88
CA PRO A 143 15.05 21.53 11.73
C PRO A 143 14.38 22.28 12.89
N GLN A 144 13.14 21.93 13.22
CA GLN A 144 12.39 22.52 14.33
C GLN A 144 11.74 21.46 15.25
N ALA A 145 12.00 21.57 16.56
CA ALA A 145 11.23 20.84 17.56
C ALA A 145 9.86 21.50 17.73
N VAL A 146 8.80 20.69 17.76
CA VAL A 146 7.41 21.17 17.78
C VAL A 146 6.59 20.38 18.79
N ALA A 147 5.62 21.06 19.42
CA ALA A 147 4.56 20.41 20.17
C ALA A 147 3.44 19.97 19.23
N ALA A 148 2.77 18.86 19.55
CA ALA A 148 1.56 18.44 18.85
C ALA A 148 0.54 19.60 18.80
N GLY A 149 -0.07 19.82 17.64
CA GLY A 149 -1.02 20.91 17.42
C GLY A 149 -0.39 22.26 17.07
N ALA A 150 0.94 22.42 17.09
CA ALA A 150 1.58 23.63 16.58
C ALA A 150 1.47 23.69 15.05
N VAL A 151 1.27 24.88 14.48
CA VAL A 151 1.29 25.07 13.01
C VAL A 151 2.72 24.84 12.50
N VAL A 152 2.87 23.96 11.51
CA VAL A 152 4.19 23.63 10.93
C VAL A 152 4.25 23.86 9.43
N ALA A 153 3.11 23.82 8.73
CA ALA A 153 3.05 24.17 7.32
C ALA A 153 1.82 25.01 7.01
N THR A 154 1.91 25.81 5.95
CA THR A 154 0.80 26.54 5.35
C THR A 154 0.65 26.10 3.91
N ALA A 155 -0.49 25.51 3.59
CA ALA A 155 -0.88 25.21 2.22
C ALA A 155 -1.52 26.45 1.60
N HIS A 156 -1.00 26.90 0.45
CA HIS A 156 -1.57 28.00 -0.33
C HIS A 156 -2.36 27.40 -1.51
N LEU A 157 -3.68 27.61 -1.52
CA LEU A 157 -4.56 26.92 -2.45
C LEU A 157 -4.81 27.72 -3.73
N ILE A 158 -5.00 27.00 -4.83
CA ILE A 158 -5.47 27.57 -6.10
C ILE A 158 -6.92 28.01 -5.92
N THR A 159 -7.18 29.30 -6.01
CA THR A 159 -8.55 29.84 -6.01
C THR A 159 -9.25 29.45 -7.30
N VAL A 160 -9.98 28.34 -7.30
CA VAL A 160 -10.95 28.10 -8.36
C VAL A 160 -12.06 29.13 -8.17
N THR A 161 -12.10 30.15 -9.03
CA THR A 161 -13.23 31.08 -9.09
C THR A 161 -14.40 30.32 -9.71
N THR A 162 -14.98 29.41 -8.94
CA THR A 162 -16.25 28.80 -9.28
C THR A 162 -17.30 29.87 -9.04
N THR A 163 -17.76 30.50 -10.12
CA THR A 163 -19.00 31.27 -10.12
C THR A 163 -20.08 30.40 -9.50
N ALA A 164 -20.66 30.88 -8.41
CA ALA A 164 -21.68 30.20 -7.65
C ALA A 164 -22.79 29.61 -8.54
N SER A 165 -23.12 28.34 -8.32
CA SER A 165 -24.49 27.85 -8.49
C SER A 165 -24.98 27.35 -7.13
N PRO A 166 -26.16 27.78 -6.67
CA PRO A 166 -26.62 27.49 -5.33
C PRO A 166 -27.15 26.05 -5.24
N VAL A 167 -26.72 25.37 -4.17
CA VAL A 167 -27.38 24.30 -3.41
C VAL A 167 -28.27 23.30 -4.18
N VAL A 168 -27.82 22.03 -4.25
CA VAL A 168 -28.71 20.88 -4.00
C VAL A 168 -27.97 19.78 -3.22
N ALA A 169 -28.67 19.30 -2.19
CA ALA A 169 -28.43 18.18 -1.31
C ALA A 169 -27.89 16.87 -1.93
N ALA A 170 -27.13 16.14 -1.09
CA ALA A 170 -26.86 14.71 -1.05
C ALA A 170 -27.42 13.81 -2.18
N VAL A 171 -26.59 13.48 -3.18
CA VAL A 171 -26.61 12.32 -4.12
C VAL A 171 -25.15 12.11 -4.62
N PRO A 172 -24.62 10.88 -4.82
CA PRO A 172 -23.18 10.61 -4.97
C PRO A 172 -22.60 11.14 -6.29
N GLN A 173 -21.52 11.93 -6.20
CA GLN A 173 -20.82 12.51 -7.36
C GLN A 173 -19.51 11.80 -7.76
N SER A 174 -19.10 10.71 -7.09
CA SER A 174 -17.82 10.04 -7.42
C SER A 174 -17.85 9.27 -8.74
N THR A 175 -19.00 8.72 -9.15
CA THR A 175 -19.11 7.94 -10.40
C THR A 175 -18.96 8.77 -11.67
N THR A 176 -19.36 10.03 -11.66
CA THR A 176 -19.41 10.84 -12.90
C THR A 176 -18.03 11.35 -13.31
N ARG A 177 -17.19 11.76 -12.34
CA ARG A 177 -15.88 12.38 -12.62
C ARG A 177 -14.91 11.45 -13.34
N TYR A 178 -14.89 10.18 -12.96
CA TYR A 178 -13.96 9.18 -13.51
C TYR A 178 -14.62 8.18 -14.46
N SER A 179 -15.93 8.29 -14.71
CA SER A 179 -16.66 7.45 -15.66
C SER A 179 -15.99 7.36 -17.04
N ALA A 180 -15.52 8.48 -17.59
CA ALA A 180 -14.88 8.53 -18.90
C ALA A 180 -13.53 7.80 -18.89
N LEU A 181 -12.73 8.01 -17.83
CA LEU A 181 -11.45 7.33 -17.66
C LEU A 181 -11.64 5.82 -17.47
N ALA A 182 -12.57 5.42 -16.60
CA ALA A 182 -12.94 4.02 -16.38
C ALA A 182 -13.40 3.36 -17.69
N THR A 183 -14.26 4.03 -18.46
CA THR A 183 -14.73 3.55 -19.76
C THR A 183 -13.57 3.36 -20.73
N ALA A 184 -12.65 4.33 -20.80
CA ALA A 184 -11.48 4.25 -21.65
C ALA A 184 -10.54 3.12 -21.23
N ILE A 185 -10.30 2.93 -19.93
CA ILE A 185 -9.47 1.82 -19.43
C ILE A 185 -10.12 0.48 -19.79
N VAL A 186 -11.40 0.27 -19.45
CA VAL A 186 -12.14 -0.98 -19.73
C VAL A 186 -12.14 -1.31 -21.22
N ALA A 187 -12.37 -0.32 -22.09
CA ALA A 187 -12.35 -0.54 -23.53
C ALA A 187 -10.95 -0.96 -24.02
N ASN A 188 -9.90 -0.30 -23.53
CA ASN A 188 -8.54 -0.51 -24.01
C ASN A 188 -7.85 -1.73 -23.40
N VAL A 189 -8.31 -2.28 -22.27
CA VAL A 189 -7.85 -3.58 -21.75
C VAL A 189 -8.49 -4.77 -22.50
N GLY A 190 -9.28 -4.52 -23.55
CA GLY A 190 -9.94 -5.55 -24.35
C GLY A 190 -11.40 -5.80 -23.98
N GLY A 191 -12.03 -4.89 -23.23
CA GLY A 191 -13.44 -4.92 -22.85
C GLY A 191 -13.79 -5.88 -21.69
N GLN A 192 -15.03 -5.83 -21.22
CA GLN A 192 -15.52 -6.66 -20.10
C GLN A 192 -15.27 -8.15 -20.32
N GLN A 193 -15.41 -8.65 -21.55
CA GLN A 193 -15.15 -10.05 -21.88
C GLN A 193 -13.72 -10.49 -21.61
N ASN A 194 -12.74 -9.58 -21.62
CA ASN A 194 -11.33 -9.88 -21.38
C ASN A 194 -10.93 -9.76 -19.90
N ILE A 195 -11.82 -9.29 -19.03
CA ILE A 195 -11.54 -9.09 -17.61
C ILE A 195 -12.08 -10.30 -16.84
N ASN A 196 -11.22 -10.92 -16.02
CA ASN A 196 -11.65 -11.91 -15.03
C ASN A 196 -12.02 -11.23 -13.71
N SER A 197 -11.20 -10.29 -13.26
CA SER A 197 -11.44 -9.52 -12.05
C SER A 197 -10.60 -8.24 -12.00
N VAL A 198 -11.02 -7.32 -11.14
CA VAL A 198 -10.36 -6.05 -10.87
C VAL A 198 -10.23 -5.88 -9.36
N ILE A 199 -9.03 -5.57 -8.89
CA ILE A 199 -8.77 -5.16 -7.51
C ILE A 199 -8.00 -3.84 -7.53
N HIS A 200 -7.86 -3.19 -6.39
CA HIS A 200 -7.06 -1.98 -6.28
C HIS A 200 -6.21 -1.94 -5.01
N CYS A 201 -5.09 -1.22 -5.09
CA CYS A 201 -4.30 -0.79 -3.93
C CYS A 201 -4.21 0.73 -3.95
N ILE A 202 -3.54 1.34 -2.97
CA ILE A 202 -3.46 2.79 -2.72
C ILE A 202 -3.21 3.65 -3.99
N THR A 203 -2.47 3.15 -4.98
CA THR A 203 -2.15 3.92 -6.20
C THR A 203 -2.43 3.20 -7.52
N ARG A 204 -2.93 1.97 -7.52
CA ARG A 204 -3.01 1.15 -8.74
C ARG A 204 -4.29 0.33 -8.82
N LEU A 205 -4.90 0.33 -10.00
CA LEU A 205 -5.86 -0.68 -10.42
C LEU A 205 -5.09 -1.90 -10.93
N ARG A 206 -5.56 -3.09 -10.60
CA ARG A 206 -4.95 -4.36 -10.98
C ARG A 206 -6.02 -5.22 -11.63
N PHE A 207 -5.87 -5.45 -12.92
CA PHE A 207 -6.74 -6.30 -13.71
C PHE A 207 -6.11 -7.67 -13.85
N TYR A 208 -6.93 -8.70 -13.71
CA TYR A 208 -6.61 -10.04 -14.18
C TYR A 208 -7.31 -10.26 -15.50
N LEU A 209 -6.54 -10.24 -16.57
CA LEU A 209 -7.05 -10.38 -17.93
C LEU A 209 -7.06 -11.84 -18.37
N LYS A 210 -7.96 -12.20 -19.29
CA LYS A 210 -7.95 -13.52 -19.94
C LYS A 210 -6.82 -13.59 -20.97
N ASP A 211 -6.63 -12.51 -21.71
CA ASP A 211 -5.55 -12.36 -22.68
C ASP A 211 -4.95 -10.95 -22.57
N GLU A 212 -3.68 -10.88 -22.14
CA GLU A 212 -2.95 -9.61 -22.02
C GLU A 212 -2.64 -8.97 -23.38
N ALA A 213 -2.62 -9.75 -24.48
CA ALA A 213 -2.32 -9.22 -25.81
C ALA A 213 -3.43 -8.33 -26.38
N LEU A 214 -4.64 -8.42 -25.82
CA LEU A 214 -5.77 -7.55 -26.19
C LEU A 214 -5.71 -6.17 -25.50
N ALA A 215 -4.78 -5.98 -24.57
CA ALA A 215 -4.60 -4.70 -23.88
C ALA A 215 -3.73 -3.75 -24.70
N HIS A 216 -4.20 -2.51 -24.85
CA HIS A 216 -3.50 -1.45 -25.58
C HIS A 216 -2.66 -0.60 -24.64
N ASP A 217 -1.51 -1.13 -24.21
CA ASP A 217 -0.60 -0.51 -23.23
C ASP A 217 -0.32 0.97 -23.52
N ALA A 218 0.09 1.28 -24.75
CA ALA A 218 0.47 2.63 -25.15
C ALA A 218 -0.72 3.62 -25.12
N VAL A 219 -1.93 3.14 -25.37
CA VAL A 219 -3.13 4.01 -25.28
C VAL A 219 -3.44 4.28 -23.82
N ILE A 220 -3.43 3.23 -22.99
CA ILE A 220 -3.77 3.34 -21.56
C ILE A 220 -2.78 4.23 -20.82
N ALA A 221 -1.47 4.09 -21.07
CA ALA A 221 -0.43 4.90 -20.45
C ALA A 221 -0.53 6.41 -20.79
N ASN A 222 -1.22 6.76 -21.88
CA ASN A 222 -1.41 8.16 -22.32
C ASN A 222 -2.81 8.71 -21.98
N LEU A 223 -3.65 7.96 -21.27
CA LEU A 223 -4.95 8.47 -20.82
C LEU A 223 -4.74 9.52 -19.72
N ASP A 224 -5.54 10.59 -19.77
CA ASP A 224 -5.53 11.62 -18.73
C ASP A 224 -5.95 11.00 -17.37
N GLY A 225 -5.10 11.14 -16.36
CA GLY A 225 -5.26 10.48 -15.05
C GLY A 225 -4.59 9.12 -14.91
N VAL A 226 -3.89 8.62 -15.94
CA VAL A 226 -2.99 7.45 -15.84
C VAL A 226 -1.54 7.93 -15.80
N ILE A 227 -0.79 7.47 -14.80
CA ILE A 227 0.62 7.79 -14.61
C ILE A 227 1.50 6.80 -15.38
N ASP A 228 1.18 5.51 -15.31
CA ASP A 228 1.97 4.45 -15.92
C ASP A 228 1.16 3.14 -16.04
N VAL A 229 1.65 2.20 -16.86
CA VAL A 229 1.14 0.84 -16.97
C VAL A 229 2.26 -0.14 -16.65
N ALA A 230 2.02 -1.06 -15.73
CA ALA A 230 2.98 -2.08 -15.33
C ALA A 230 2.38 -3.48 -15.41
N LYS A 231 3.22 -4.49 -15.68
CA LYS A 231 2.82 -5.91 -15.72
C LYS A 231 3.68 -6.68 -14.73
N ALA A 232 3.07 -7.26 -13.71
CA ALA A 232 3.80 -8.05 -12.70
C ALA A 232 2.87 -9.04 -11.99
N GLY A 233 3.37 -10.26 -11.74
CA GLY A 233 2.63 -11.28 -11.00
C GLY A 233 1.33 -11.73 -11.66
N GLY A 234 1.28 -11.74 -13.00
CA GLY A 234 0.07 -12.06 -13.78
C GLY A 234 -1.04 -11.01 -13.69
N GLN A 235 -0.71 -9.79 -13.24
CA GLN A 235 -1.62 -8.66 -13.16
C GLN A 235 -1.23 -7.59 -14.17
N TYR A 236 -2.24 -7.08 -14.87
CA TYR A 236 -2.16 -5.86 -15.65
C TYR A 236 -2.46 -4.67 -14.74
N GLN A 237 -1.46 -3.82 -14.45
CA GLN A 237 -1.56 -2.75 -13.46
C GLN A 237 -1.64 -1.39 -14.15
N VAL A 238 -2.68 -0.62 -13.82
CA VAL A 238 -2.81 0.78 -14.24
C VAL A 238 -2.52 1.65 -13.04
N VAL A 239 -1.45 2.44 -13.11
CA VAL A 239 -1.03 3.35 -12.05
C VAL A 239 -1.81 4.65 -12.21
N ILE A 240 -2.68 4.95 -11.25
CA ILE A 240 -3.58 6.12 -11.27
C ILE A 240 -3.15 7.15 -10.22
N GLY A 241 -2.53 6.68 -9.13
CA GLY A 241 -2.26 7.51 -7.97
C GLY A 241 -3.46 7.60 -7.04
N PRO A 242 -3.65 8.72 -6.32
CA PRO A 242 -4.57 8.81 -5.18
C PRO A 242 -6.05 8.65 -5.53
N ALA A 243 -6.43 8.92 -6.79
CA ALA A 243 -7.81 8.78 -7.28
C ALA A 243 -8.22 7.33 -7.57
N VAL A 244 -7.38 6.34 -7.26
CA VAL A 244 -7.61 4.93 -7.63
C VAL A 244 -8.94 4.38 -7.12
N ASN A 245 -9.41 4.79 -5.94
CA ASN A 245 -10.67 4.33 -5.37
C ASN A 245 -11.86 4.80 -6.22
N ASP A 246 -11.88 6.07 -6.59
CA ASP A 246 -12.96 6.63 -7.41
C ASP A 246 -12.96 6.03 -8.82
N VAL A 247 -11.78 5.77 -9.39
CA VAL A 247 -11.70 5.09 -10.69
C VAL A 247 -12.11 3.61 -10.56
N PHE A 248 -11.75 2.94 -9.47
CA PHE A 248 -12.20 1.58 -9.19
C PHE A 248 -13.73 1.50 -9.09
N ASP A 249 -14.34 2.39 -8.32
CA ASP A 249 -15.80 2.46 -8.16
C ASP A 249 -16.49 2.71 -9.51
N ALA A 250 -15.92 3.59 -10.35
CA ALA A 250 -16.42 3.83 -11.70
C ALA A 250 -16.27 2.61 -12.62
N VAL A 251 -15.17 1.85 -12.51
CA VAL A 251 -14.96 0.60 -13.24
C VAL A 251 -15.96 -0.48 -12.79
N ILE A 252 -16.14 -0.66 -11.48
CA ILE A 252 -17.10 -1.64 -10.94
C ILE A 252 -18.55 -1.25 -11.27
N ALA A 253 -18.89 0.03 -11.26
CA ALA A 253 -20.20 0.50 -11.69
C ALA A 253 -20.50 0.16 -13.16
N GLN A 254 -19.47 0.04 -14.00
CA GLN A 254 -19.59 -0.36 -15.41
C GLN A 254 -19.59 -1.89 -15.59
N LEU A 255 -18.73 -2.61 -14.87
CA LEU A 255 -18.51 -4.05 -15.06
C LEU A 255 -19.49 -4.91 -14.26
N GLY A 256 -19.93 -4.45 -13.10
CA GLY A 256 -20.70 -5.23 -12.13
C GLY A 256 -19.87 -5.61 -10.89
N PRO A 257 -20.51 -5.74 -9.72
CA PRO A 257 -19.83 -6.04 -8.44
C PRO A 257 -19.14 -7.41 -8.43
N GLU A 258 -19.56 -8.36 -9.28
CA GLU A 258 -18.95 -9.69 -9.39
C GLU A 258 -17.47 -9.66 -9.82
N PHE A 259 -17.01 -8.55 -10.41
CA PHE A 259 -15.62 -8.37 -10.83
C PHE A 259 -14.71 -7.86 -9.70
N ALA A 260 -15.26 -7.41 -8.55
CA ALA A 260 -14.51 -6.77 -7.47
C ALA A 260 -13.75 -7.75 -6.54
N ASP A 261 -14.17 -9.01 -6.47
CA ASP A 261 -13.70 -9.98 -5.46
C ASP A 261 -12.86 -11.15 -6.02
N GLY A 262 -12.47 -11.10 -7.29
CA GLY A 262 -11.77 -12.23 -7.93
C GLY A 262 -10.28 -12.31 -7.59
N VAL A 263 -9.94 -13.11 -6.58
CA VAL A 263 -8.60 -13.74 -6.49
C VAL A 263 -8.50 -14.78 -7.63
N PRO A 264 -7.50 -14.74 -8.52
CA PRO A 264 -7.40 -15.72 -9.58
C PRO A 264 -6.95 -17.08 -9.09
N VAL A 265 -7.59 -18.10 -9.64
CA VAL A 265 -7.03 -19.43 -9.87
C VAL A 265 -5.91 -19.28 -10.92
N PRO A 266 -4.69 -19.81 -10.68
CA PRO A 266 -3.62 -19.76 -11.67
C PRO A 266 -4.04 -20.40 -13.00
N PRO A 267 -3.53 -19.93 -14.15
CA PRO A 267 -3.74 -20.62 -15.42
C PRO A 267 -3.18 -22.03 -15.30
N VAL A 268 -4.00 -23.03 -15.59
CA VAL A 268 -3.51 -24.39 -15.81
C VAL A 268 -2.70 -24.34 -17.10
N GLN A 269 -1.38 -24.25 -16.98
CA GLN A 269 -0.53 -24.75 -18.05
C GLN A 269 -0.75 -26.26 -18.08
N GLU A 270 -1.43 -26.73 -19.11
CA GLU A 270 -1.32 -28.13 -19.53
C GLU A 270 0.14 -28.38 -19.92
N ALA A 271 0.95 -28.78 -18.95
CA ALA A 271 2.19 -29.47 -19.22
C ALA A 271 1.80 -30.83 -19.81
N SER A 272 2.12 -31.00 -21.09
CA SER A 272 2.04 -32.22 -21.87
C SER A 272 2.26 -33.48 -21.03
N SER A 273 1.30 -34.38 -21.10
CA SER A 273 1.39 -35.74 -20.61
C SER A 273 2.63 -36.44 -21.15
N ASP A 274 3.56 -36.81 -20.28
CA ASP A 274 4.24 -38.09 -20.41
C ASP A 274 4.81 -38.58 -19.07
N VAL A 275 4.67 -39.90 -18.87
CA VAL A 275 5.32 -40.78 -17.88
C VAL A 275 4.61 -41.02 -16.52
N ASN A 276 3.65 -41.93 -16.55
CA ASN A 276 3.66 -43.24 -15.85
C ASN A 276 4.12 -43.31 -14.37
N TRP A 277 3.23 -43.03 -13.39
CA TRP A 277 3.47 -43.45 -11.99
C TRP A 277 2.23 -43.96 -11.23
N LEU A 278 1.08 -44.07 -11.88
CA LEU A 278 -0.18 -44.51 -11.25
C LEU A 278 -0.34 -46.03 -11.14
N SER A 279 0.71 -46.85 -11.24
CA SER A 279 0.51 -48.30 -11.32
C SER A 279 0.50 -49.07 -9.98
N HIS A 280 0.90 -48.50 -8.83
CA HIS A 280 1.14 -49.34 -7.64
C HIS A 280 0.55 -48.97 -6.27
N VAL A 281 -0.30 -47.95 -6.12
CA VAL A 281 -1.02 -47.77 -4.83
C VAL A 281 -2.50 -47.50 -5.07
N ARG A 282 -3.20 -48.58 -5.39
CA ARG A 282 -4.66 -48.66 -5.48
C ARG A 282 -5.24 -48.88 -4.08
N ASN A 283 -6.40 -48.25 -3.86
CA ASN A 283 -7.44 -48.56 -2.84
C ASN A 283 -7.49 -47.62 -1.62
N GLY A 284 -8.07 -46.43 -1.84
CA GLY A 284 -9.08 -45.89 -0.91
C GLY A 284 -8.57 -45.04 0.26
N ILE A 285 -8.48 -43.73 0.05
CA ILE A 285 -9.00 -42.70 0.97
C ILE A 285 -9.04 -41.36 0.21
N SER A 286 -10.27 -40.90 -0.05
CA SER A 286 -10.58 -39.62 -0.68
C SER A 286 -10.55 -38.50 0.38
N GLY A 287 -9.96 -37.36 0.00
CA GLY A 287 -10.09 -36.08 0.70
C GLY A 287 -9.17 -35.92 1.91
N VAL A 288 -8.61 -34.72 2.07
CA VAL A 288 -7.90 -34.19 3.26
C VAL A 288 -6.35 -34.18 3.22
N ILE A 289 -5.66 -34.69 2.19
CA ILE A 289 -4.18 -34.56 2.12
C ILE A 289 -3.75 -33.67 0.97
N GLY A 290 -3.99 -32.36 1.14
CA GLY A 290 -3.44 -31.28 0.31
C GLY A 290 -3.34 -29.95 1.06
N VAL A 291 -3.98 -29.85 2.24
CA VAL A 291 -4.10 -28.61 3.01
C VAL A 291 -2.96 -28.43 4.05
N MET A 292 -2.10 -29.43 4.25
CA MET A 292 -1.01 -29.34 5.24
C MET A 292 0.41 -29.22 4.68
N THR A 293 0.61 -29.31 3.37
CA THR A 293 1.97 -29.28 2.78
C THR A 293 2.39 -27.94 2.19
N ALA A 294 1.53 -26.92 2.26
CA ALA A 294 1.84 -25.56 1.77
C ALA A 294 2.28 -24.58 2.89
N ALA A 295 2.13 -24.96 4.16
CA ALA A 295 2.45 -24.09 5.30
C ALA A 295 3.85 -24.34 5.91
N MET A 296 4.64 -25.29 5.39
CA MET A 296 5.93 -25.69 5.98
C MET A 296 7.15 -25.58 5.05
N ILE A 297 7.18 -24.58 4.17
CA ILE A 297 8.45 -24.08 3.61
C ILE A 297 8.38 -22.55 3.68
N PRO A 298 9.14 -21.94 4.61
CA PRO A 298 10.56 -21.71 4.32
C PRO A 298 11.48 -21.89 5.55
N VAL A 299 12.04 -23.09 5.76
CA VAL A 299 13.15 -23.29 6.73
C VAL A 299 14.16 -24.37 6.28
N ILE A 300 14.44 -24.49 4.98
CA ILE A 300 15.54 -25.36 4.51
C ILE A 300 16.76 -24.55 4.03
N GLY A 301 16.57 -23.29 3.65
CA GLY A 301 17.70 -22.36 3.43
C GLY A 301 18.45 -21.95 4.71
N ILE A 302 17.84 -22.11 5.89
CA ILE A 302 18.38 -21.64 7.17
C ILE A 302 19.20 -22.73 7.91
N LEU A 303 19.13 -24.00 7.51
CA LEU A 303 19.87 -25.10 8.16
C LEU A 303 21.08 -25.62 7.38
N ALA A 304 21.41 -25.05 6.21
CA ALA A 304 22.62 -25.40 5.46
C ALA A 304 23.92 -24.78 6.06
N GLY A 305 23.84 -24.02 7.16
CA GLY A 305 24.94 -23.23 7.72
C GLY A 305 25.48 -23.63 9.10
N SER A 306 25.05 -24.72 9.74
CA SER A 306 25.56 -25.10 11.08
C SER A 306 26.37 -26.40 11.05
N ARG A 307 27.67 -26.28 11.34
CA ARG A 307 28.69 -27.35 11.32
C ARG A 307 28.51 -28.42 12.43
N ASP A 308 27.46 -28.34 13.24
CA ASP A 308 27.24 -29.22 14.40
C ASP A 308 26.39 -30.47 14.12
N PHE A 309 25.72 -30.57 12.96
CA PHE A 309 24.86 -31.72 12.64
C PHE A 309 25.65 -33.00 12.24
N LYS A 310 26.89 -32.85 11.73
CA LYS A 310 27.75 -34.00 11.34
C LYS A 310 28.29 -34.78 12.54
N ARG A 311 28.33 -34.19 13.74
CA ARG A 311 28.91 -34.83 14.94
C ARG A 311 27.95 -35.81 15.64
N ASN A 312 26.63 -35.66 15.46
CA ASN A 312 25.63 -36.50 16.13
C ASN A 312 25.08 -37.67 15.29
N LEU A 313 25.37 -37.73 13.99
CA LEU A 313 25.01 -38.88 13.15
C LEU A 313 26.00 -40.06 13.25
N GLY A 314 27.20 -39.84 13.80
CA GLY A 314 28.20 -40.91 14.02
C GLY A 314 28.00 -41.73 15.30
N ARG A 315 27.01 -41.42 16.15
CA ARG A 315 26.81 -42.07 17.45
C ARG A 315 25.58 -42.98 17.55
N VAL A 316 24.80 -43.16 16.47
CA VAL A 316 23.57 -43.97 16.51
C VAL A 316 23.65 -45.27 15.68
N ASN A 317 24.70 -45.50 14.90
CA ASN A 317 24.93 -46.79 14.23
C ASN A 317 26.28 -47.37 14.64
N GLY A 318 26.30 -48.06 15.78
CA GLY A 318 27.41 -48.94 16.14
C GLY A 318 27.38 -50.22 15.31
N LEU A 319 28.21 -50.29 14.27
CA LEU A 319 28.76 -51.54 13.75
C LEU A 319 30.21 -51.27 13.34
N GLN A 320 31.11 -51.83 14.14
CA GLN A 320 32.54 -51.92 13.83
C GLN A 320 32.72 -52.81 12.60
N SER A 321 33.56 -52.39 11.65
CA SER A 321 34.46 -53.28 10.91
C SER A 321 35.28 -52.53 9.85
N LEU A 322 36.55 -52.34 10.19
CA LEU A 322 37.75 -52.53 9.34
C LEU A 322 38.19 -51.45 8.31
N GLY A 323 39.45 -51.00 8.51
CA GLY A 323 40.34 -50.33 7.54
C GLY A 323 40.12 -48.81 7.44
N GLY A 324 41.04 -47.92 7.80
CA GLY A 324 42.47 -47.88 7.50
C GLY A 324 42.71 -46.78 6.46
N HIS A 325 43.59 -45.81 6.79
CA HIS A 325 44.10 -44.68 6.01
C HIS A 325 43.41 -43.30 6.17
N GLU A 326 43.89 -42.55 7.17
CA GLU A 326 44.74 -41.35 6.99
C GLU A 326 44.60 -40.59 5.66
N TRP A 327 44.25 -39.29 5.71
CA TRP A 327 45.02 -38.19 5.10
C TRP A 327 44.59 -36.85 5.71
N ASP A 328 45.56 -36.21 6.38
CA ASP A 328 45.65 -34.76 6.54
C ASP A 328 45.62 -34.06 5.17
N VAL A 329 45.26 -32.78 5.17
CA VAL A 329 46.06 -31.66 4.60
C VAL A 329 45.16 -30.42 4.36
N TYR A 330 45.47 -29.38 5.14
CA TYR A 330 45.51 -27.93 4.86
C TYR A 330 44.56 -27.25 3.87
N GLY A 331 44.13 -26.04 4.27
CA GLY A 331 44.28 -24.89 3.36
C GLY A 331 43.33 -23.72 3.58
N ILE A 332 43.66 -22.87 4.56
CA ILE A 332 43.43 -21.41 4.67
C ILE A 332 41.98 -20.90 4.61
#